data_AF-A0A7Y5Y4Y8-F1
#
_entry.id   AF-A0A7Y5Y4Y8-F1
#
_cell.length_a   1.000
_cell.length_b   1.000
_cell.length_c   1.000
_cell.angle_alpha   90.00
_cell.angle_beta   90.00
_cell.angle_gamma   90.00
#
_symmetry.space_group_name_H-M   'P 1'
#
loop_
_entity.id
_entity.type
_entity.pdbx_description
1 polymer ?
#
loop_
_entity_poly.entity_id
_entity_poly.type
_entity_poly.pdbx_seq_one_letter_code
_entity_poly.pdbx_strand_id
1 'polypeptide(L)'
;MYQQFKKFLSEKISDFRRMVRQARGQVELEELQSSAWVVASELGEKRKSEIDFSNKQDQDWILATVYNQSVRPGKSVRYAVSIDQPAARGDDDLPSLADTLPAPENSDRYLSCYPVLLP
;
A
#
# COMPACT_ATOMS: atom_id res chain seq x y z
N MET A 1 -9.21 -20.30 -8.79
CA MET A 1 -8.92 -19.08 -8.02
C MET A 1 -9.02 -17.79 -8.83
N TYR A 2 -8.10 -17.45 -9.76
CA TYR A 2 -8.11 -16.12 -10.42
C TYR A 2 -9.40 -15.79 -11.20
N GLN A 3 -10.00 -16.77 -11.90
CA GLN A 3 -11.28 -16.56 -12.59
C GLN A 3 -12.45 -16.31 -11.62
N GLN A 4 -12.46 -16.98 -10.47
CA GLN A 4 -13.47 -16.76 -9.42
C GLN A 4 -13.29 -15.37 -8.80
N PHE A 5 -12.04 -14.93 -8.63
CA PHE A 5 -11.74 -13.58 -8.17
C PHE A 5 -12.20 -12.51 -9.17
N LYS A 6 -11.96 -12.68 -10.47
CA LYS A 6 -12.50 -11.78 -11.51
C LYS A 6 -14.03 -11.67 -11.44
N LYS A 7 -14.71 -12.81 -11.26
CA LYS A 7 -16.16 -12.86 -11.10
C LYS A 7 -16.62 -12.15 -9.81
N PHE A 8 -15.91 -12.36 -8.70
CA PHE A 8 -16.16 -11.64 -7.46
C PHE A 8 -16.01 -10.11 -7.64
N LEU A 9 -14.95 -9.65 -8.33
CA LEU A 9 -14.74 -8.24 -8.60
C LEU A 9 -15.86 -7.63 -9.45
N SER A 10 -16.33 -8.33 -10.48
CA SER A 10 -17.42 -7.84 -11.32
C SER A 10 -18.76 -7.84 -10.57
N GLU A 11 -19.04 -8.85 -9.75
CA GLU A 11 -20.26 -8.94 -8.94
C GLU A 11 -20.31 -7.88 -7.83
N LYS A 12 -19.17 -7.56 -7.22
CA LYS A 12 -19.05 -6.61 -6.10
C LYS A 12 -18.58 -5.23 -6.51
N ILE A 13 -18.56 -4.92 -7.82
CA ILE A 13 -18.06 -3.65 -8.35
C ILE A 13 -18.82 -2.44 -7.81
N SER A 14 -20.13 -2.58 -7.56
CA SER A 14 -20.97 -1.56 -6.96
C SER A 14 -20.56 -1.24 -5.52
N ASP A 15 -20.22 -2.28 -4.74
CA ASP A 15 -19.73 -2.15 -3.37
C ASP A 15 -18.38 -1.44 -3.36
N PHE A 16 -17.43 -1.86 -4.20
CA PHE A 16 -16.13 -1.18 -4.30
C PHE A 16 -16.27 0.30 -4.68
N ARG A 17 -17.12 0.65 -5.65
CA ARG A 17 -17.41 2.05 -6.00
C ARG A 17 -18.01 2.83 -4.82
N ARG A 18 -18.86 2.20 -4.02
CA ARG A 18 -19.40 2.80 -2.80
C ARG A 18 -18.29 3.03 -1.77
N MET A 19 -17.34 2.11 -1.63
CA MET A 19 -16.17 2.27 -0.74
C MET A 19 -15.28 3.44 -1.19
N VAL A 20 -14.95 3.55 -2.49
CA VAL A 20 -14.18 4.69 -3.03
C VAL A 20 -14.82 6.03 -2.67
N ARG A 21 -16.14 6.15 -2.83
CA ARG A 21 -16.88 7.37 -2.46
C ARG A 21 -16.78 7.67 -0.96
N GLN A 22 -16.78 6.64 -0.11
CA GLN A 22 -16.67 6.81 1.34
C GLN A 22 -15.24 7.11 1.78
N ALA A 23 -14.23 6.63 1.07
CA ALA A 23 -12.82 6.97 1.25
C ALA A 23 -12.47 8.39 0.79
N ARG A 24 -13.46 9.22 0.42
CA ARG A 24 -13.30 10.63 0.02
C ARG A 24 -12.27 10.87 -1.10
N GLY A 25 -12.09 9.89 -1.98
CA GLY A 25 -11.15 9.98 -3.10
C GLY A 25 -9.67 9.78 -2.70
N GLN A 26 -9.39 9.33 -1.48
CA GLN A 26 -8.03 8.98 -1.05
C GLN A 26 -7.56 7.61 -1.54
N VAL A 27 -8.49 6.81 -2.07
CA VAL A 27 -8.23 5.44 -2.52
C VAL A 27 -8.92 5.24 -3.86
N GLU A 28 -8.18 4.72 -4.84
CA GLU A 28 -8.72 4.41 -6.15
C GLU A 28 -9.41 3.05 -6.22
N LEU A 29 -10.23 2.85 -7.26
CA LEU A 29 -10.92 1.58 -7.45
C LEU A 29 -9.94 0.42 -7.67
N GLU A 30 -8.87 0.65 -8.42
CA GLU A 30 -7.85 -0.36 -8.72
C GLU A 30 -7.05 -0.77 -7.47
N GLU A 31 -6.79 0.18 -6.58
CA GLU A 31 -6.16 -0.06 -5.28
C GLU A 31 -7.04 -0.94 -4.40
N LEU A 32 -8.35 -0.68 -4.35
CA LEU A 32 -9.29 -1.53 -3.61
C LEU A 32 -9.35 -2.95 -4.18
N GLN A 33 -9.36 -3.09 -5.49
CA GLN A 33 -9.37 -4.41 -6.14
C GLN A 33 -8.08 -5.18 -5.83
N SER A 34 -6.92 -4.52 -5.90
CA SER A 34 -5.64 -5.09 -5.53
C SER A 34 -5.61 -5.48 -4.06
N SER A 35 -6.12 -4.62 -3.17
CA SER A 35 -6.21 -4.90 -1.73
C SER A 35 -7.09 -6.11 -1.43
N ALA A 36 -8.17 -6.31 -2.18
CA ALA A 36 -9.06 -7.45 -1.99
C ALA A 36 -8.36 -8.80 -2.26
N TRP A 37 -7.44 -8.83 -3.23
CA TRP A 37 -6.62 -10.02 -3.49
C TRP A 37 -5.66 -10.30 -2.34
N VAL A 38 -4.95 -9.26 -1.87
CA VAL A 38 -4.01 -9.36 -0.74
C VAL A 38 -4.73 -9.83 0.53
N VAL A 39 -5.86 -9.21 0.85
CA VAL A 39 -6.71 -9.57 2.00
C VAL A 39 -7.17 -11.02 1.92
N ALA A 40 -7.55 -11.51 0.73
CA ALA A 40 -7.95 -12.91 0.57
C ALA A 40 -6.77 -13.86 0.84
N SER A 41 -5.57 -13.55 0.36
CA SER A 41 -4.36 -14.32 0.68
C SER A 41 -4.08 -14.33 2.19
N GLU A 42 -4.09 -13.17 2.84
CA GLU A 42 -3.87 -13.07 4.30
C GLU A 42 -4.93 -13.82 5.11
N LEU A 43 -6.19 -13.75 4.71
CA LEU A 43 -7.29 -14.41 5.42
C LEU A 43 -7.18 -15.93 5.30
N GLY A 44 -6.74 -16.42 4.14
CA GLY A 44 -6.46 -17.84 3.92
C GLY A 44 -5.31 -18.35 4.78
N GLU A 45 -4.21 -17.59 4.84
CA GLU A 45 -3.07 -17.91 5.72
C GLU A 45 -3.47 -17.94 7.19
N LYS A 46 -4.19 -16.92 7.67
CA LYS A 46 -4.64 -16.82 9.08
C LYS A 46 -5.52 -17.99 9.51
N ARG A 47 -6.28 -18.57 8.57
CA ARG A 47 -7.22 -19.67 8.85
C ARG A 47 -6.68 -21.04 8.51
N LYS A 48 -5.51 -21.11 7.88
CA LYS A 48 -4.95 -22.35 7.33
C LYS A 48 -5.94 -23.06 6.39
N SER A 49 -6.77 -22.29 5.70
CA SER A 49 -7.79 -22.77 4.77
C SER A 49 -7.81 -21.87 3.55
N GLU A 50 -8.00 -22.46 2.37
CA GLU A 50 -8.15 -21.68 1.15
C GLU A 50 -9.45 -20.86 1.18
N ILE A 51 -9.37 -19.61 0.74
CA ILE A 51 -10.53 -18.72 0.63
C ILE A 51 -11.33 -19.06 -0.63
N ASP A 52 -12.62 -19.32 -0.47
CA ASP A 52 -13.51 -19.53 -1.60
C ASP A 52 -14.24 -18.23 -1.97
N PHE A 53 -13.82 -17.62 -3.08
CA PHE A 53 -14.48 -16.44 -3.63
C PHE A 53 -15.92 -16.68 -4.11
N SER A 54 -16.40 -17.93 -4.14
CA SER A 54 -17.79 -18.29 -4.45
C SER A 54 -18.66 -18.35 -3.19
N ASN A 55 -18.04 -18.43 -2.00
CA ASN A 55 -18.72 -18.47 -0.72
C ASN A 55 -19.04 -17.05 -0.24
N LYS A 56 -20.32 -16.75 -0.01
CA LYS A 56 -20.77 -15.43 0.47
C LYS A 56 -20.10 -15.01 1.77
N GLN A 57 -19.86 -15.94 2.69
CA GLN A 57 -19.25 -15.62 3.98
C GLN A 57 -17.80 -15.14 3.81
N ASP A 58 -17.04 -15.79 2.93
CA ASP A 58 -15.68 -15.39 2.60
C ASP A 58 -15.65 -14.06 1.84
N GLN A 59 -16.57 -13.85 0.89
CA GLN A 59 -16.73 -12.57 0.22
C GLN A 59 -17.01 -11.42 1.20
N ASP A 60 -17.93 -11.63 2.15
CA ASP A 60 -18.30 -10.61 3.13
C ASP A 60 -17.13 -10.28 4.07
N TRP A 61 -16.32 -11.28 4.44
CA TRP A 61 -15.12 -11.06 5.24
C TRP A 61 -14.03 -10.29 4.50
N ILE A 62 -13.81 -10.59 3.22
CA ILE A 62 -12.88 -9.83 2.37
C ILE A 62 -13.37 -8.37 2.29
N LEU A 63 -14.64 -8.16 1.94
CA LEU A 63 -15.23 -6.82 1.80
C LEU A 63 -15.15 -6.02 3.11
N ALA A 64 -15.47 -6.64 4.25
CA ALA A 64 -15.39 -5.99 5.56
C ALA A 64 -13.94 -5.58 5.91
N THR A 65 -12.97 -6.43 5.59
CA THR A 65 -11.56 -6.17 5.88
C THR A 65 -11.01 -5.05 4.99
N VAL A 66 -11.28 -5.11 3.68
CA VAL A 66 -10.92 -4.05 2.72
C VAL A 66 -11.56 -2.72 3.11
N TYR A 67 -12.83 -2.74 3.48
CA TYR A 67 -13.55 -1.56 3.95
C TYR A 67 -12.89 -0.92 5.18
N ASN A 68 -12.55 -1.74 6.18
CA ASN A 68 -11.91 -1.26 7.39
C ASN A 68 -10.52 -0.68 7.09
N GLN A 69 -9.75 -1.29 6.19
CA GLN A 69 -8.42 -0.78 5.84
C GLN A 69 -8.49 0.55 5.07
N SER A 70 -9.44 0.69 4.14
CA SER A 70 -9.51 1.82 3.20
C SER A 70 -10.36 3.01 3.68
N VAL A 71 -11.50 2.75 4.34
CA VAL A 71 -12.46 3.80 4.74
C VAL A 71 -12.31 4.17 6.22
N ARG A 72 -11.88 3.24 7.06
CA ARG A 72 -11.69 3.45 8.50
C ARG A 72 -10.33 2.94 8.94
N PRO A 73 -9.22 3.50 8.43
CA PRO A 73 -7.89 3.07 8.87
C PRO A 73 -7.89 3.12 10.40
N GLY A 74 -7.78 1.94 11.02
CA GLY A 74 -7.83 1.81 12.47
C GLY A 74 -6.81 2.74 13.09
N LYS A 75 -7.18 3.37 14.22
CA LYS A 75 -6.42 4.32 15.05
C LYS A 75 -5.03 4.62 14.48
N SER A 76 -4.90 5.80 13.87
CA SER A 76 -3.63 6.48 13.54
C SER A 76 -2.47 5.85 14.31
N VAL A 77 -1.64 5.09 13.60
CA VAL A 77 -0.28 4.86 14.04
C VAL A 77 0.26 6.27 14.22
N ARG A 78 0.52 6.70 15.46
CA ARG A 78 0.83 8.09 15.84
C ARG A 78 2.05 8.69 15.09
N TYR A 79 2.70 7.89 14.24
CA TYR A 79 3.93 8.19 13.53
C TYR A 79 3.85 7.90 12.02
N ALA A 80 2.71 7.49 11.47
CA ALA A 80 2.55 7.35 10.02
C ALA A 80 2.16 8.71 9.43
N VAL A 81 3.17 9.47 9.01
CA VAL A 81 3.00 10.70 8.20
C VAL A 81 2.83 10.28 6.75
N SER A 82 1.83 10.84 6.06
CA SER A 82 1.63 10.63 4.62
C SER A 82 2.77 11.28 3.84
N ILE A 83 3.40 10.53 2.92
CA ILE A 83 4.56 10.99 2.14
C ILE A 83 4.19 12.17 1.22
N ASP A 84 2.96 12.20 0.71
CA ASP A 84 2.45 13.28 -0.15
C ASP A 84 1.95 14.50 0.63
N GLN A 85 2.01 14.47 1.96
CA GLN A 85 1.66 15.64 2.74
C GLN A 85 2.82 16.62 2.64
N PRO A 86 2.65 17.81 1.99
CA PRO A 86 3.66 18.85 2.09
C PRO A 86 3.79 19.15 3.57
N ALA A 87 5.01 18.97 4.11
CA ALA A 87 5.29 19.19 5.52
C ALA A 87 4.64 20.51 5.93
N ALA A 88 3.68 20.43 6.86
CA ALA A 88 3.14 21.64 7.46
C ALA A 88 4.35 22.39 8.01
N ARG A 89 4.56 23.60 7.50
CA ARG A 89 5.62 24.53 7.87
C ARG A 89 5.39 24.93 9.33
N GLY A 90 5.71 24.01 10.23
CA GLY A 90 5.85 24.27 11.66
C GLY A 90 7.22 24.89 11.86
N ASP A 91 7.24 26.06 12.47
CA ASP A 91 8.42 26.79 12.94
C ASP A 91 9.20 25.95 13.97
N ASP A 92 9.94 24.96 13.50
CA ASP A 92 11.05 24.38 14.26
C ASP A 92 12.28 24.43 13.36
N ASP A 93 13.27 25.22 13.77
CA ASP A 93 14.62 25.39 13.20
C ASP A 93 15.43 24.07 13.22
N LEU A 94 14.84 22.97 12.77
CA LEU A 94 15.52 21.70 12.58
C LEU A 94 15.97 21.62 11.12
N PRO A 95 17.27 21.38 10.87
CA PRO A 95 17.76 21.17 9.52
C PRO A 95 16.99 20.00 8.87
N SER A 96 16.69 20.15 7.58
CA SER A 96 16.02 19.10 6.81
C SER A 96 16.81 17.80 6.93
N LEU A 97 16.13 16.66 6.96
CA LEU A 97 16.80 15.35 6.91
C LEU A 97 17.77 15.25 5.71
N ALA A 98 17.45 15.96 4.62
CA ALA A 98 18.31 16.11 3.45
C ALA A 98 19.64 16.84 3.75
N ASP A 99 19.65 17.80 4.69
CA ASP A 99 20.84 18.57 5.09
C ASP A 99 21.73 17.79 6.08
N THR A 100 21.14 16.85 6.83
CA THR A 100 21.89 15.97 7.78
C THR A 100 22.50 14.72 7.15
N LEU A 101 22.28 14.48 5.86
CA LEU A 101 22.90 13.37 5.14
C LEU A 101 24.02 13.88 4.23
N PRO A 102 25.22 14.23 4.76
CA PRO A 102 26.36 14.45 3.89
C PRO A 102 26.72 13.11 3.25
N ALA A 103 26.48 13.00 1.94
CA ALA A 103 27.00 11.89 1.16
C ALA A 103 28.53 12.01 1.14
N PRO A 104 29.29 11.00 1.59
CA PRO A 104 30.73 11.03 1.41
C PRO A 104 31.06 10.99 -0.10
N GLU A 105 32.08 11.75 -0.51
CA GLU A 105 32.47 11.99 -1.92
C GLU A 105 32.79 10.72 -2.73
N ASN A 106 32.85 9.57 -2.07
CA ASN A 106 33.11 8.24 -2.62
C ASN A 106 31.85 7.37 -2.79
N SER A 107 30.65 7.94 -2.62
CA SER A 107 29.37 7.20 -2.73
C SER A 107 28.99 6.86 -4.17
N ASP A 108 29.65 7.46 -5.17
CA ASP A 108 29.53 7.08 -6.57
C ASP A 108 30.33 5.79 -6.86
N ARG A 109 29.64 4.65 -6.72
CA ARG A 109 30.21 3.31 -6.95
C ARG A 109 30.25 2.93 -8.44
N TYR A 110 30.63 3.87 -9.31
CA TYR A 110 30.85 3.62 -10.75
C TYR A 110 32.29 3.87 -11.22
N LEU A 111 33.26 4.05 -10.31
CA LEU A 111 34.69 3.96 -10.67
C LEU A 111 35.17 2.50 -10.60
N SER A 112 34.61 1.67 -11.49
CA SER A 112 35.21 0.39 -11.88
C SER A 112 35.64 0.52 -13.34
N CYS A 113 36.91 0.18 -13.59
CA CYS A 113 37.56 0.01 -14.90
C CYS A 113 38.23 1.25 -15.52
N TYR A 114 39.48 1.54 -15.12
CA TYR A 114 40.59 1.74 -16.07
C TYR A 114 41.93 1.39 -15.39
N PRO A 115 42.75 0.47 -15.95
CA PRO A 115 44.16 0.41 -15.58
C PRO A 115 44.90 1.49 -16.38
N VAL A 116 45.34 2.56 -15.71
CA VAL A 116 46.31 3.49 -16.30
C VAL A 116 47.70 3.01 -15.92
N LEU A 117 48.45 2.68 -16.95
CA LEU A 117 49.85 2.27 -16.96
C LEU A 117 50.80 3.34 -16.40
N LEU A 118 51.91 2.82 -15.83
CA LEU A 118 53.29 3.36 -15.79
C LEU A 118 53.62 4.41 -14.72
N PRO A 119 54.89 4.52 -14.26
CA PRO A 119 56.16 4.33 -14.99
C PRO A 119 56.88 2.99 -14.84
#